data_AF-A0A925MZY2-F1
#
_entry.id   AF-A0A925MZY2-F1
#
_cell.length_a   1.000
_cell.length_b   1.000
_cell.length_c   1.000
_cell.angle_alpha   90.00
_cell.angle_beta   90.00
_cell.angle_gamma   90.00
#
_symmetry.space_group_name_H-M   'P 1'
#
loop_
_entity.id
_entity.type
_entity.pdbx_description
1 polymer ?
#
loop_
_entity_poly.entity_id
_entity_poly.type
_entity_poly.pdbx_seq_one_letter_code
_entity_poly.pdbx_strand_id
1 'polypeptide(L)'
;MKFHSLVGIAFAAGIAAASPAQAGGVAACFGSVEGRDGLTDFSAYTLARSETTGVSRSALQDEAERQFRASNPSNQRVRCHGTTDGGHFVIVRAAQALNGRTIQLLGVGFGATRSAALADSERRLSEYPDYNMFVGRGGRLEVLEEGAVEG
;
A
#
# COMPACT_ATOMS: atom_id res chain seq x y z
N MET A 1 45.43 -42.52 -24.61
CA MET A 1 44.37 -42.71 -23.59
C MET A 1 44.93 -42.33 -22.22
N LYS A 2 44.43 -41.23 -21.64
CA LYS A 2 44.47 -40.89 -20.21
C LYS A 2 43.60 -39.64 -20.01
N PHE A 3 42.39 -39.84 -19.48
CA PHE A 3 41.53 -38.79 -18.97
C PHE A 3 42.06 -38.34 -17.62
N HIS A 4 42.20 -37.04 -17.37
CA HIS A 4 42.13 -36.48 -16.02
C HIS A 4 41.28 -35.21 -16.04
N SER A 5 40.29 -35.25 -15.16
CA SER A 5 39.24 -34.29 -14.88
C SER A 5 39.74 -33.22 -13.90
N LEU A 6 39.34 -31.96 -14.07
CA LEU A 6 39.36 -30.89 -13.07
C LEU A 6 38.17 -29.96 -13.43
N VAL A 7 36.99 -30.13 -12.83
CA VAL A 7 36.54 -29.42 -11.60
C VAL A 7 36.84 -27.92 -11.73
N GLY A 8 35.89 -27.03 -12.04
CA GLY A 8 34.56 -26.89 -11.48
C GLY A 8 34.60 -25.90 -10.31
N ILE A 9 34.59 -24.60 -10.61
CA ILE A 9 34.23 -23.55 -9.63
C ILE A 9 33.37 -22.52 -10.37
N ALA A 10 32.07 -22.82 -10.48
CA ALA A 10 31.08 -21.79 -10.72
C ALA A 10 30.90 -21.03 -9.40
N PHE A 11 31.44 -19.81 -9.32
CA PHE A 11 31.05 -18.85 -8.29
C PHE A 11 29.57 -18.52 -8.53
N ALA A 12 28.67 -19.27 -7.90
CA ALA A 12 27.30 -18.83 -7.71
C ALA A 12 27.36 -17.64 -6.76
N ALA A 13 27.51 -16.44 -7.32
CA ALA A 13 27.18 -15.22 -6.62
C ALA A 13 25.69 -15.30 -6.31
N GLY A 14 25.38 -15.79 -5.10
CA GLY A 14 24.04 -15.71 -4.54
C GLY A 14 23.66 -14.25 -4.57
N ILE A 15 22.76 -13.89 -5.48
CA ILE A 15 22.05 -12.62 -5.42
C ILE A 15 21.18 -12.78 -4.18
N ALA A 16 21.72 -12.37 -3.03
CA ALA A 16 20.91 -12.10 -1.86
C ALA A 16 19.92 -11.03 -2.33
N ALA A 17 18.70 -11.45 -2.65
CA ALA A 17 17.59 -10.53 -2.78
C ALA A 17 17.56 -9.79 -1.44
N ALA A 18 18.00 -8.53 -1.44
CA ALA A 18 17.89 -7.68 -0.27
C ALA A 18 16.43 -7.74 0.14
N SER A 19 16.17 -8.37 1.29
CA SER A 19 14.84 -8.36 1.87
C SER A 19 14.45 -6.88 2.02
N PRO A 20 13.22 -6.47 1.66
CA PRO A 20 12.83 -5.08 1.81
C PRO A 20 13.17 -4.66 3.24
N ALA A 21 13.96 -3.59 3.38
CA ALA A 21 14.34 -3.06 4.67
C ALA A 21 13.06 -2.90 5.50
N GLN A 22 12.99 -3.60 6.63
CA GLN A 22 11.85 -3.53 7.53
C GLN A 22 11.70 -2.08 7.96
N ALA A 23 10.50 -1.52 7.81
CA ALA A 23 10.26 -0.13 8.17
C ALA A 23 9.91 -0.08 9.66
N GLY A 24 10.59 0.75 10.46
CA GLY A 24 10.21 1.06 11.85
C GLY A 24 8.88 1.82 11.99
N GLY A 25 8.24 2.16 10.87
CA GLY A 25 6.88 2.67 10.79
C GLY A 25 6.49 3.06 9.37
N VAL A 26 5.19 3.09 9.09
CA VAL A 26 4.65 3.39 7.76
C VAL A 26 3.38 4.23 7.86
N ALA A 27 3.20 5.17 6.94
CA ALA A 27 1.94 5.89 6.76
C ALA A 27 1.63 6.09 5.28
N ALA A 28 0.38 5.87 4.90
CA ALA A 28 -0.12 6.15 3.57
C ALA A 28 -1.18 7.26 3.62
N CYS A 29 -1.11 8.18 2.67
CA CYS A 29 -2.10 9.23 2.46
C CYS A 29 -2.74 9.07 1.09
N PHE A 30 -4.05 9.24 1.04
CA PHE A 30 -4.87 9.11 -0.15
C PHE A 30 -5.57 10.43 -0.42
N GLY A 31 -5.53 10.88 -1.67
CA GLY A 31 -6.33 12.01 -2.09
C GLY A 31 -7.65 11.55 -2.67
N SER A 32 -8.72 12.21 -2.28
CA SER A 32 -10.07 11.92 -2.74
C SER A 32 -10.71 13.13 -3.40
N VAL A 33 -11.48 12.85 -4.46
CA VAL A 33 -12.38 13.81 -5.09
C VAL A 33 -13.79 13.21 -5.09
N GLU A 34 -14.72 13.95 -4.51
CA GLU A 34 -16.14 13.60 -4.56
C GLU A 34 -16.73 14.12 -5.87
N GLY A 35 -17.29 13.20 -6.67
CA GLY A 35 -17.99 13.51 -7.91
C GLY A 35 -19.36 14.13 -7.65
N ARG A 36 -19.96 14.73 -8.69
CA ARG A 36 -21.33 15.29 -8.62
C ARG A 36 -22.41 14.22 -8.39
N ASP A 37 -22.08 12.97 -8.64
CA ASP A 37 -22.87 11.77 -8.43
C ASP A 37 -22.72 11.19 -7.01
N GLY A 38 -21.95 11.85 -6.13
CA GLY A 38 -21.70 11.42 -4.75
C GLY A 38 -20.68 10.28 -4.61
N LEU A 39 -20.06 9.86 -5.73
CA LEU A 39 -19.02 8.83 -5.74
C LEU A 39 -17.67 9.43 -5.33
N THR A 40 -16.90 8.71 -4.53
CA THR A 40 -15.58 9.15 -4.08
C THR A 40 -14.49 8.43 -4.87
N ASP A 41 -13.68 9.20 -5.60
CA ASP A 41 -12.53 8.66 -6.34
C ASP A 41 -11.23 8.93 -5.58
N PHE A 42 -10.53 7.86 -5.20
CA PHE A 42 -9.20 7.87 -4.63
C PHE A 42 -8.19 7.50 -5.72
N SER A 43 -7.79 8.46 -6.54
CA SER A 43 -6.97 8.18 -7.73
C SER A 43 -5.46 8.24 -7.48
N ALA A 44 -5.03 8.74 -6.32
CA ALA A 44 -3.62 8.89 -5.97
C ALA A 44 -3.37 8.56 -4.49
N TYR A 45 -2.18 8.03 -4.22
CA TYR A 45 -1.67 7.83 -2.86
C TYR A 45 -0.19 8.17 -2.77
N THR A 46 0.29 8.37 -1.54
CA THR A 46 1.71 8.50 -1.22
C THR A 46 2.00 7.75 0.06
N LEU A 47 3.21 7.18 0.14
CA LEU A 47 3.66 6.35 1.26
C LEU A 47 4.92 6.96 1.88
N ALA A 48 4.88 7.23 3.18
CA ALA A 48 6.06 7.53 3.98
C ALA A 48 6.45 6.29 4.78
N ARG A 49 7.76 6.00 4.81
CA ARG A 49 8.37 4.94 5.61
C ARG A 49 9.50 5.52 6.44
N SER A 50 9.66 5.02 7.66
CA SER A 50 10.86 5.24 8.47
C SER A 50 11.61 3.93 8.59
N GLU A 51 12.93 3.97 8.46
CA GLU A 51 13.81 2.84 8.80
C GLU A 51 14.13 2.80 10.31
N THR A 52 13.89 3.90 11.01
CA THR A 52 14.13 4.01 12.45
C THR A 52 12.85 3.71 13.22
N THR A 53 12.95 2.85 14.24
CA THR A 53 11.89 2.65 15.24
C THR A 53 11.75 3.89 16.15
N GLY A 54 10.57 4.07 16.76
CA GLY A 54 10.31 5.19 17.67
C GLY A 54 9.97 6.53 17.00
N VAL A 55 9.85 6.58 15.67
CA VAL A 55 9.20 7.71 14.98
C VAL A 55 7.72 7.76 15.40
N SER A 56 7.16 8.95 15.59
CA SER A 56 5.74 9.04 15.91
C SER A 56 4.88 8.78 14.66
N ARG A 57 3.74 8.10 14.86
CA ARG A 57 2.75 7.89 13.80
C ARG A 57 2.32 9.20 13.13
N SER A 58 2.14 10.26 13.92
CA SER A 58 1.75 11.57 13.39
C SER A 58 2.81 12.16 12.47
N ALA A 59 4.10 12.07 12.82
CA ALA A 59 5.18 12.56 11.98
C ALA A 59 5.25 11.83 10.63
N LEU A 60 5.01 10.51 10.62
CA LEU A 60 4.90 9.74 9.38
C LEU A 60 3.70 10.17 8.53
N GLN A 61 2.55 10.43 9.17
CA GLN A 61 1.36 10.91 8.47
C GLN A 61 1.58 12.31 7.89
N ASP A 62 2.20 13.22 8.63
CA ASP A 62 2.55 14.57 8.18
C ASP A 62 3.54 14.53 7.00
N GLU A 63 4.52 13.61 7.05
CA GLU A 63 5.43 13.34 5.95
C GLU A 63 4.69 12.89 4.69
N ALA A 64 3.86 11.85 4.81
CA ALA A 64 3.10 11.32 3.69
C ALA A 64 2.14 12.37 3.12
N GLU A 65 1.48 13.18 3.95
CA GLU A 65 0.60 14.25 3.49
C GLU A 65 1.40 15.35 2.78
N ARG A 66 2.55 15.76 3.32
CA ARG A 66 3.40 16.77 2.69
C ARG A 66 3.86 16.32 1.31
N GLN A 67 4.31 15.07 1.19
CA GLN A 67 4.73 14.50 -0.10
C GLN A 67 3.54 14.39 -1.07
N PHE A 68 2.36 13.99 -0.58
CA PHE A 68 1.14 13.93 -1.37
C PHE A 68 0.80 15.32 -1.94
N ARG A 69 0.76 16.35 -1.08
CA ARG A 69 0.45 17.74 -1.44
C ARG A 69 1.47 18.35 -2.39
N ALA A 70 2.73 17.94 -2.33
CA ALA A 70 3.77 18.41 -3.24
C ALA A 70 3.55 17.92 -4.69
N SER A 71 2.91 16.77 -4.86
CA SER A 71 2.80 16.08 -6.16
C SER A 71 1.39 16.08 -6.75
N ASN A 72 0.38 16.49 -5.98
CA ASN A 72 -1.03 16.37 -6.35
C ASN A 72 -1.80 17.69 -6.23
N PRO A 73 -2.90 17.86 -6.98
CA PRO A 73 -3.78 19.04 -6.90
C PRO A 73 -4.27 19.36 -5.48
N SER A 74 -4.35 20.66 -5.16
CA SER A 74 -4.75 21.15 -3.83
C SER A 74 -6.23 20.94 -3.51
N ASN A 75 -7.08 20.71 -4.51
CA ASN A 75 -8.53 20.53 -4.32
C ASN A 75 -8.92 19.13 -3.80
N GLN A 76 -7.98 18.20 -3.64
CA GLN A 76 -8.26 16.88 -3.09
C GLN A 76 -8.37 16.92 -1.56
N ARG A 77 -9.35 16.20 -1.01
CA ARG A 77 -9.43 15.91 0.42
C ARG A 77 -8.46 14.77 0.72
N VAL A 78 -7.52 14.99 1.63
CA VAL A 78 -6.48 14.00 1.99
C VAL A 78 -6.92 13.21 3.22
N ARG A 79 -6.73 11.89 3.18
CA ARG A 79 -6.93 10.99 4.31
C ARG A 79 -5.68 10.16 4.53
N CYS A 80 -5.15 10.19 5.74
CA CYS A 80 -3.91 9.52 6.09
C CYS A 80 -4.12 8.46 7.16
N HIS A 81 -3.46 7.32 7.00
CA HIS A 81 -3.44 6.25 7.97
C HIS A 81 -2.00 5.74 8.11
N GLY A 82 -1.58 5.47 9.34
CA GLY A 82 -0.26 4.92 9.59
C GLY A 82 -0.24 3.96 10.77
N THR A 83 0.86 3.24 10.89
CA THR A 83 1.19 2.36 12.01
C THR A 83 2.68 2.48 12.31
N THR A 84 2.99 2.38 13.60
CA THR A 84 4.34 2.14 14.12
C THR A 84 4.41 0.79 14.83
N ASP A 85 3.28 0.08 14.90
CA ASP A 85 3.22 -1.25 15.50
C ASP A 85 3.77 -2.27 14.51
N GLY A 86 4.51 -3.24 15.03
CA GLY A 86 5.11 -4.31 14.24
C GLY A 86 4.06 -5.20 13.58
N GLY A 87 4.35 -5.67 12.38
CA GLY A 87 3.44 -6.51 11.60
C GLY A 87 3.58 -6.29 10.10
N HIS A 88 2.46 -6.04 9.44
CA HIS A 88 2.35 -5.92 7.99
C HIS A 88 1.42 -4.76 7.61
N PHE A 89 1.70 -4.13 6.47
CA PHE A 89 0.77 -3.21 5.81
C PHE A 89 0.42 -3.73 4.41
N VAL A 90 -0.77 -3.40 3.92
CA VAL A 90 -1.20 -3.69 2.54
C VAL A 90 -1.96 -2.49 2.00
N ILE A 91 -1.56 -2.00 0.83
CA ILE A 91 -2.28 -1.02 0.03
C ILE A 91 -3.00 -1.75 -1.10
N VAL A 92 -4.30 -1.52 -1.20
CA VAL A 92 -5.17 -2.18 -2.18
C VAL A 92 -5.88 -1.16 -3.07
N ARG A 93 -6.29 -1.64 -4.23
CA ARG A 93 -7.14 -0.94 -5.19
C ARG A 93 -8.38 -1.75 -5.52
N ALA A 94 -9.54 -1.09 -5.49
CA ALA A 94 -10.71 -1.49 -6.23
C ALA A 94 -10.92 -0.49 -7.38
N ALA A 95 -10.96 -0.97 -8.63
CA ALA A 95 -11.23 -0.13 -9.78
C ALA A 95 -12.50 -0.64 -10.48
N GLN A 96 -13.44 0.26 -10.77
CA GLN A 96 -14.70 -0.09 -11.42
C GLN A 96 -15.06 0.91 -12.51
N ALA A 97 -15.49 0.39 -13.66
CA ALA A 97 -16.15 1.20 -14.68
C ALA A 97 -17.62 1.46 -14.28
N LEU A 98 -17.97 2.72 -14.09
CA LEU A 98 -19.30 3.23 -13.74
C LEU A 98 -19.63 4.41 -14.65
N ASN A 99 -20.76 4.34 -15.35
CA ASN A 99 -21.26 5.42 -16.21
C ASN A 99 -20.21 5.96 -17.20
N GLY A 100 -19.37 5.08 -17.76
CA GLY A 100 -18.30 5.46 -18.70
C GLY A 100 -17.05 6.08 -18.05
N ARG A 101 -16.97 6.12 -16.71
CA ARG A 101 -15.79 6.56 -15.94
C ARG A 101 -15.22 5.40 -15.14
N THR A 102 -13.92 5.39 -14.91
CA THR A 102 -13.30 4.48 -13.93
C THR A 102 -13.24 5.18 -12.59
N ILE A 103 -13.88 4.62 -11.58
CA ILE A 103 -13.75 5.03 -10.18
C ILE A 103 -12.70 4.14 -9.53
N GLN A 104 -11.74 4.74 -8.82
CA GLN A 104 -10.76 4.03 -8.01
C GLN A 104 -11.07 4.22 -6.53
N LEU A 105 -10.95 3.14 -5.77
CA LEU A 105 -10.95 3.16 -4.33
C LEU A 105 -9.62 2.59 -3.87
N LEU A 106 -8.92 3.36 -3.04
CA LEU A 106 -7.66 2.97 -2.47
C LEU A 106 -7.81 2.85 -0.96
N GLY A 107 -7.28 1.76 -0.43
CA GLY A 107 -7.28 1.49 1.00
C GLY A 107 -5.88 1.10 1.46
N VAL A 108 -5.54 1.45 2.70
CA VAL A 108 -4.43 0.85 3.43
C VAL A 108 -4.95 0.19 4.69
N GLY A 109 -4.39 -0.96 5.00
CA GLY A 109 -4.68 -1.71 6.20
C GLY A 109 -3.40 -2.15 6.88
N PHE A 110 -3.48 -2.28 8.19
CA PHE A 110 -2.37 -2.67 9.06
C PHE A 110 -2.79 -3.85 9.93
N GLY A 111 -1.87 -4.77 10.20
CA GLY A 111 -2.15 -5.88 11.11
C GLY A 111 -0.93 -6.74 11.40
N ALA A 112 -1.02 -7.58 12.43
CA ALA A 112 0.08 -8.46 12.84
C ALA A 112 0.50 -9.47 11.75
N THR A 113 -0.35 -9.70 10.74
CA THR A 113 -0.07 -10.56 9.58
C THR A 113 -0.55 -9.88 8.30
N ARG A 114 -0.05 -10.34 7.15
CA ARG A 114 -0.53 -9.93 5.82
C ARG A 114 -2.05 -10.08 5.68
N SER A 115 -2.61 -11.20 6.14
CA SER A 115 -4.04 -11.47 6.07
C SER A 115 -4.86 -10.51 6.93
N ALA A 116 -4.36 -10.18 8.13
CA ALA A 116 -5.00 -9.19 9.00
C ALA A 116 -4.94 -7.77 8.40
N ALA A 117 -3.82 -7.40 7.79
CA ALA A 117 -3.68 -6.13 7.09
C ALA A 117 -4.63 -6.03 5.89
N LEU A 118 -4.77 -7.10 5.09
CA LEU A 118 -5.73 -7.14 3.99
C LEU A 118 -7.18 -7.00 4.48
N ALA A 119 -7.55 -7.72 5.55
CA ALA A 119 -8.88 -7.61 6.16
C ALA A 119 -9.15 -6.19 6.71
N ASP A 120 -8.14 -5.51 7.26
CA ASP A 120 -8.26 -4.12 7.69
C ASP A 120 -8.47 -3.16 6.50
N SER A 121 -7.78 -3.39 5.37
CA SER A 121 -8.00 -2.63 4.12
C SER A 121 -9.43 -2.79 3.61
N GLU A 122 -9.93 -4.02 3.55
CA GLU A 122 -11.31 -4.33 3.13
C GLU A 122 -12.35 -3.67 4.04
N ARG A 123 -12.15 -3.78 5.36
CA ARG A 123 -13.04 -3.17 6.36
C ARG A 123 -13.14 -1.65 6.18
N ARG A 124 -12.00 -0.96 5.99
CA ARG A 124 -11.99 0.49 5.75
C ARG A 124 -12.67 0.86 4.44
N LEU A 125 -12.44 0.08 3.38
CA LEU A 125 -13.09 0.32 2.10
C LEU A 125 -14.62 0.11 2.17
N SER A 126 -15.11 -0.78 3.03
CA SER A 126 -16.55 -1.04 3.22
C SER A 126 -17.36 0.16 3.72
N GLU A 127 -16.69 1.19 4.26
CA GLU A 127 -17.30 2.46 4.64
C GLU A 127 -17.75 3.30 3.43
N TYR A 128 -17.23 2.99 2.23
CA TYR A 128 -17.58 3.68 0.99
C TYR A 128 -18.65 2.90 0.22
N PRO A 129 -19.80 3.52 -0.13
CA PRO A 129 -20.86 2.88 -0.92
C PRO A 129 -20.34 2.24 -2.23
N ASP A 130 -19.37 2.89 -2.85
CA ASP A 130 -18.75 2.47 -4.10
C ASP A 130 -18.04 1.11 -3.98
N TYR A 131 -17.48 0.82 -2.80
CA TYR A 131 -16.85 -0.47 -2.55
C TYR A 131 -17.89 -1.59 -2.48
N ASN A 132 -19.04 -1.33 -1.86
CA ASN A 132 -20.13 -2.31 -1.78
C ASN A 132 -20.68 -2.65 -3.17
N MET A 133 -20.73 -1.68 -4.08
CA MET A 133 -21.06 -1.94 -5.49
C MET A 133 -20.00 -2.78 -6.19
N PHE A 134 -18.71 -2.50 -5.94
CA PHE A 134 -17.59 -3.22 -6.51
C PHE A 134 -17.61 -4.70 -6.13
N VAL A 135 -17.71 -5.01 -4.84
CA VAL A 135 -17.77 -6.40 -4.37
C VAL A 135 -19.07 -7.09 -4.80
N GLY A 136 -20.21 -6.38 -4.82
CA GLY A 136 -21.50 -6.91 -5.29
C GLY A 136 -21.52 -7.33 -6.75
N ARG A 137 -20.57 -6.84 -7.56
CA ARG A 137 -20.37 -7.22 -8.97
C ARG A 137 -19.28 -8.27 -9.16
N GLY A 138 -18.76 -8.85 -8.08
CA GLY A 138 -17.65 -9.82 -8.12
C GLY A 138 -16.28 -9.18 -8.31
N GLY A 139 -16.13 -7.88 -8.02
CA GLY A 139 -14.86 -7.20 -8.03
C GLY A 139 -13.85 -7.83 -7.08
N ARG A 140 -12.58 -7.88 -7.49
CA ARG A 140 -11.48 -8.42 -6.70
C ARG A 140 -10.45 -7.33 -6.44
N LEU A 141 -10.10 -7.15 -5.17
CA LEU A 141 -9.04 -6.22 -4.80
C LEU A 141 -7.71 -6.60 -5.45
N GLU A 142 -7.03 -5.59 -5.94
CA GLU A 142 -5.65 -5.67 -6.40
C GLU A 142 -4.74 -5.14 -5.30
N VAL A 143 -3.72 -5.90 -4.94
CA VAL A 143 -2.68 -5.39 -4.04
C VAL A 143 -1.71 -4.55 -4.85
N LEU A 144 -1.59 -3.27 -4.49
CA LEU A 144 -0.65 -2.34 -5.15
C LEU A 144 0.73 -2.41 -4.50
N GLU A 145 0.77 -2.44 -3.17
CA GLU A 145 2.00 -2.38 -2.40
C GLU A 145 1.78 -3.03 -1.04
N GLU A 146 2.78 -3.72 -0.51
CA GLU A 146 2.71 -4.36 0.80
C GLU A 146 4.11 -4.56 1.40
N GLY A 147 4.19 -4.75 2.71
CA GLY A 147 5.47 -4.98 3.38
C GLY A 147 5.36 -5.13 4.89
N ALA A 148 6.49 -5.46 5.52
CA ALA A 148 6.60 -5.64 6.96
C ALA A 148 6.92 -4.31 7.67
N VAL A 149 6.48 -4.22 8.93
CA VAL A 149 6.77 -3.11 9.86
C VAL A 149 7.46 -3.68 11.09
N GLU A 150 8.58 -3.09 11.49
CA GLU A 150 9.30 -3.37 12.73
C GLU A 150 8.67 -2.53 13.84
N GLY A 151 8.17 -3.18 14.89
CA GLY A 151 7.49 -2.54 16.03
C GLY A 151 8.37 -2.37 17.24
#